data_AF-A0A7S4NIA6-F1
#
_entry.id   AF-A0A7S4NIA6-F1
#
_cell.length_a   1.000
_cell.length_b   1.000
_cell.length_c   1.000
_cell.angle_alpha   90.00
_cell.angle_beta   90.00
_cell.angle_gamma   90.00
#
_symmetry.space_group_name_H-M   'P 1'
#
loop_
_entity.id
_entity.type
_entity.pdbx_description
1 polymer ?
#
loop_
_entity_poly.entity_id
_entity_poly.type
_entity_poly.pdbx_seq_one_letter_code
_entity_poly.pdbx_strand_id
1 'polypeptide(L)'
;QLELESLARLGEEHLRGSLNLDMVFSLLKGAHELGEARIKAFCMDYAHKNMKDFIKRKDDARSLGVELFQEVVSLSLEEYKEPPPDTTPVPPNSLHEDFGKLFASTKQGDTTDAFVNINGEKICFHRAVLSAHTKPFANAISSAKDDDMSEALHVGPNHPPMEPEAFR
;
A
#
# COMPACT_ATOMS: atom_id res chain seq x y z
N GLN A 1 8.31 -5.52 12.85
CA GLN A 1 7.93 -5.63 11.43
C GLN A 1 6.42 -5.78 11.38
N LEU A 2 5.73 -5.01 10.53
CA LEU A 2 4.27 -5.10 10.39
C LEU A 2 3.92 -6.36 9.59
N GLU A 3 2.87 -7.07 10.00
CA GLU A 3 2.45 -8.33 9.37
C GLU A 3 1.38 -8.07 8.32
N LEU A 4 1.77 -7.42 7.21
CA LEU A 4 0.82 -6.98 6.17
C LEU A 4 0.42 -8.10 5.18
N GLU A 5 0.61 -9.37 5.54
CA GLU A 5 0.30 -10.51 4.66
C GLU A 5 -1.20 -10.58 4.31
N SER A 6 -2.08 -10.27 5.27
CA SER A 6 -3.53 -10.19 5.05
C SER A 6 -3.87 -9.09 4.03
N LEU A 7 -3.25 -7.92 4.16
CA LEU A 7 -3.45 -6.80 3.24
C LEU A 7 -2.91 -7.12 1.84
N ALA A 8 -1.71 -7.71 1.75
CA ALA A 8 -1.13 -8.14 0.49
C ALA A 8 -2.06 -9.13 -0.23
N ARG A 9 -2.61 -10.10 0.51
CA ARG A 9 -3.54 -11.08 -0.04
C ARG A 9 -4.86 -10.47 -0.52
N LEU A 10 -5.45 -9.56 0.25
CA LEU A 10 -6.64 -8.82 -0.17
C LEU A 10 -6.37 -7.97 -1.41
N GLY A 11 -5.18 -7.36 -1.49
CA GLY A 11 -4.71 -6.62 -2.66
C GLY A 11 -4.60 -7.51 -3.90
N GLU A 12 -3.99 -8.69 -3.78
CA GLU A 12 -3.91 -9.68 -4.87
C GLU A 12 -5.31 -10.09 -5.38
N GLU A 13 -6.23 -10.40 -4.47
CA GLU A 13 -7.60 -10.80 -4.83
C GLU A 13 -8.33 -9.67 -5.56
N HIS A 14 -8.17 -8.43 -5.08
CA HIS A 14 -8.72 -7.26 -5.74
C HIS A 14 -8.12 -7.03 -7.13
N LEU A 15 -6.79 -7.11 -7.26
CA LEU A 15 -6.10 -6.96 -8.55
C LEU A 15 -6.53 -8.04 -9.54
N ARG A 16 -6.65 -9.29 -9.09
CA ARG A 16 -7.12 -10.41 -9.92
C ARG A 16 -8.57 -10.20 -10.38
N GLY A 17 -9.45 -9.74 -9.49
CA GLY A 17 -10.86 -9.49 -9.80
C GLY A 17 -11.12 -8.26 -10.69
N SER A 18 -10.20 -7.29 -10.70
CA SER A 18 -10.31 -6.05 -11.49
C SER A 18 -9.46 -6.06 -12.77
N LEU A 19 -8.69 -7.13 -13.01
CA LEU A 19 -7.76 -7.22 -14.13
C LEU A 19 -8.47 -7.11 -15.48
N ASN A 20 -7.94 -6.27 -16.34
CA ASN A 20 -8.43 -6.05 -17.69
C ASN A 20 -7.26 -5.76 -18.66
N LEU A 21 -7.56 -5.63 -19.96
CA LEU A 21 -6.54 -5.40 -21.00
C LEU A 21 -5.78 -4.07 -20.86
N ASP A 22 -6.37 -3.05 -20.23
CA ASP A 22 -5.70 -1.76 -20.04
C ASP A 22 -4.70 -1.83 -18.86
N MET A 23 -5.01 -2.64 -17.84
CA MET A 23 -4.18 -2.77 -16.63
C MET A 23 -3.11 -3.86 -16.75
N VAL A 24 -3.36 -4.92 -17.52
CA VAL A 24 -2.50 -6.12 -17.52
C VAL A 24 -1.05 -5.82 -17.91
N PHE A 25 -0.80 -4.89 -18.83
CA PHE A 25 0.56 -4.56 -19.25
C PHE A 25 1.38 -3.91 -18.14
N SER A 26 0.82 -2.88 -17.50
CA SER A 26 1.48 -2.18 -16.39
C SER A 26 1.64 -3.10 -15.17
N LEU A 27 0.62 -3.90 -14.86
CA LEU A 27 0.67 -4.81 -13.71
C LEU A 27 1.66 -5.95 -13.93
N LEU A 28 1.67 -6.55 -15.13
CA LEU A 28 2.61 -7.62 -15.48
C LEU A 28 4.07 -7.13 -15.45
N LYS A 29 4.31 -5.93 -15.99
CA LYS A 29 5.63 -5.29 -15.92
C LYS A 29 6.06 -5.04 -14.48
N GLY A 30 5.21 -4.38 -13.69
CA GLY A 30 5.52 -4.08 -12.29
C GLY A 30 5.77 -5.35 -11.47
N ALA A 31 4.96 -6.39 -11.67
CA ALA A 31 5.15 -7.67 -11.01
C ALA A 31 6.47 -8.36 -11.41
N HIS A 32 6.86 -8.25 -12.68
CA HIS A 32 8.14 -8.77 -13.15
C HIS A 32 9.34 -8.01 -12.53
N GLU A 33 9.30 -6.68 -12.54
CA GLU A 33 10.37 -5.82 -11.99
C GLU A 33 10.53 -5.96 -10.47
N LEU A 34 9.42 -6.16 -9.74
CA LEU A 34 9.42 -6.36 -8.29
C LEU A 34 9.65 -7.81 -7.87
N GLY A 35 9.69 -8.77 -8.79
CA GLY A 35 9.83 -10.19 -8.47
C GLY A 35 8.59 -10.84 -7.86
N GLU A 36 7.41 -10.23 -8.04
CA GLU A 36 6.13 -10.68 -7.48
C GLU A 36 5.54 -11.85 -8.28
N ALA A 37 6.02 -13.06 -7.99
CA ALA A 37 5.70 -14.26 -8.75
C ALA A 37 4.19 -14.57 -8.86
N ARG A 38 3.42 -14.35 -7.78
CA ARG A 38 1.97 -14.64 -7.76
C ARG A 38 1.18 -13.67 -8.64
N ILE A 39 1.54 -12.39 -8.61
CA ILE A 39 0.93 -11.36 -9.45
C ILE A 39 1.28 -11.61 -10.91
N LYS A 40 2.57 -11.87 -11.18
CA LYS A 40 3.03 -12.22 -12.53
C LYS A 40 2.25 -13.42 -13.08
N ALA A 41 2.07 -14.48 -12.29
CA ALA A 41 1.40 -15.70 -12.72
C ALA A 41 -0.04 -15.45 -13.21
N PHE A 42 -0.86 -14.72 -12.46
CA PHE A 42 -2.24 -14.46 -12.91
C PHE A 42 -2.30 -13.42 -14.04
N CYS A 43 -1.35 -12.50 -14.14
CA CYS A 43 -1.24 -11.61 -15.29
C CYS A 43 -0.86 -12.38 -16.57
N MET A 44 0.04 -13.36 -16.45
CA MET A 44 0.43 -14.24 -17.54
C MET A 44 -0.73 -15.13 -18.00
N ASP A 45 -1.49 -15.70 -17.05
CA ASP A 45 -2.73 -16.44 -17.35
C ASP A 45 -3.76 -15.56 -18.08
N TYR A 46 -3.98 -14.33 -17.61
CA TYR A 46 -4.87 -13.39 -18.28
C TYR A 46 -4.40 -13.05 -19.69
N ALA A 47 -3.09 -12.85 -19.89
CA ALA A 47 -2.50 -12.58 -21.19
C ALA A 47 -2.65 -13.79 -22.14
N HIS A 48 -2.45 -15.01 -21.64
CA HIS A 48 -2.62 -16.25 -22.41
C HIS A 48 -4.07 -16.43 -22.86
N LYS A 49 -5.02 -16.25 -21.93
CA LYS A 49 -6.46 -16.30 -22.20
C LYS A 49 -6.90 -15.29 -23.26
N ASN A 50 -6.28 -14.10 -23.26
CA ASN A 50 -6.64 -12.97 -24.14
C ASN A 50 -5.58 -12.68 -25.22
N MET A 51 -4.77 -13.67 -25.62
CA MET A 51 -3.56 -13.48 -26.43
C MET A 51 -3.79 -12.70 -27.73
N LYS A 52 -4.92 -12.95 -28.41
CA LYS A 52 -5.27 -12.29 -29.67
C LYS A 52 -5.40 -10.78 -29.52
N ASP A 53 -5.98 -10.31 -28.42
CA ASP A 53 -6.18 -8.87 -28.18
C ASP A 53 -4.97 -8.24 -27.50
N PHE A 54 -4.24 -9.03 -26.71
CA PHE A 54 -2.95 -8.65 -26.14
C PHE A 54 -1.92 -8.28 -27.22
N ILE A 55 -1.72 -9.12 -28.24
CA ILE A 55 -0.73 -8.88 -29.31
C ILE A 55 -1.15 -7.71 -30.23
N LYS A 56 -2.45 -7.44 -30.38
CA LYS A 56 -2.93 -6.30 -31.19
C LYS A 56 -2.54 -4.96 -30.59
N ARG A 57 -2.37 -4.86 -29.27
CA ARG A 57 -1.99 -3.65 -28.54
C ARG A 57 -0.47 -3.43 -28.60
N LYS A 58 0.03 -3.09 -29.78
CA LYS A 58 1.48 -2.97 -30.05
C LYS A 58 2.19 -1.95 -29.17
N ASP A 59 1.55 -0.81 -28.89
CA ASP A 59 2.17 0.24 -28.07
C ASP A 59 2.25 -0.16 -26.59
N ASP A 60 1.20 -0.79 -26.05
CA ASP A 60 1.20 -1.33 -24.69
C ASP A 60 2.21 -2.49 -24.56
N ALA A 61 2.28 -3.38 -25.56
CA ALA A 61 3.22 -4.49 -25.57
C ALA A 61 4.69 -4.04 -25.56
N ARG A 62 5.01 -2.91 -26.21
CA ARG A 62 6.36 -2.32 -26.15
C ARG A 62 6.75 -1.91 -24.73
N SER A 63 5.79 -1.55 -23.88
CA SER A 63 6.06 -1.11 -22.50
C SER A 63 6.64 -2.23 -21.62
N LEU A 64 6.35 -3.50 -21.94
CA LEU A 64 6.82 -4.68 -21.20
C LEU A 64 8.32 -4.92 -21.32
N GLY A 65 8.95 -4.41 -22.39
CA GLY A 65 10.31 -4.80 -22.75
C GLY A 65 10.36 -6.13 -23.51
N VAL A 66 11.53 -6.41 -24.12
CA VAL A 66 11.70 -7.54 -25.05
C VAL A 66 11.57 -8.88 -24.35
N GLU A 67 12.19 -9.04 -23.18
CA GLU A 67 12.22 -10.32 -22.45
C GLU A 67 10.83 -10.77 -22.02
N LEU A 68 10.10 -9.90 -21.32
CA LEU A 68 8.76 -10.19 -20.82
C LEU A 68 7.76 -10.38 -21.96
N PHE A 69 7.89 -9.63 -23.06
CA PHE A 69 7.07 -9.83 -24.24
C PHE A 69 7.33 -11.20 -24.90
N GLN A 70 8.59 -11.61 -25.02
CA GLN A 70 8.95 -12.94 -25.53
C GLN A 70 8.40 -14.07 -24.64
N GLU A 71 8.44 -13.89 -23.32
CA GLU A 71 7.87 -14.82 -22.36
C GLU A 71 6.36 -14.99 -22.58
N VAL A 72 5.61 -13.88 -22.69
CA VAL A 72 4.17 -13.92 -22.97
C VAL A 72 3.87 -14.56 -24.31
N VAL A 73 4.59 -14.19 -25.38
CA VAL A 73 4.37 -14.74 -26.72
C VAL A 73 4.69 -16.23 -26.77
N SER A 74 5.66 -16.71 -25.99
CA SER A 74 5.97 -18.14 -25.91
C SER A 74 4.77 -18.95 -25.41
N LEU A 75 3.93 -18.39 -24.52
CA LEU A 75 2.68 -19.02 -24.10
C LEU A 75 1.69 -19.22 -25.25
N SER A 76 1.75 -18.41 -26.31
CA SER A 76 0.85 -18.56 -27.47
C SER A 76 1.09 -19.85 -28.26
N LEU A 77 2.25 -20.49 -28.07
CA LEU A 77 2.58 -21.79 -28.64
C LEU A 77 1.94 -22.94 -27.86
N GLU A 78 1.49 -22.68 -26.63
CA GLU A 78 0.89 -23.65 -25.74
C GLU A 78 -0.65 -23.57 -25.79
N GLU A 79 -1.31 -24.71 -25.69
CA GLU A 79 -2.76 -24.76 -25.50
C GLU A 79 -3.11 -24.17 -24.13
N TYR A 80 -4.03 -23.19 -24.12
CA TYR A 80 -4.51 -22.60 -22.89
C TYR A 80 -5.20 -23.63 -22.00
N LYS A 81 -4.73 -23.75 -20.77
CA LYS A 81 -5.38 -24.55 -19.72
C LYS A 81 -5.64 -23.64 -18.53
N GLU A 82 -6.90 -23.56 -18.14
CA GLU A 82 -7.28 -22.76 -16.99
C GLU A 82 -6.57 -23.29 -15.73
N PRO A 83 -5.82 -22.44 -15.01
CA PRO A 83 -5.15 -22.84 -13.79
C PRO A 83 -6.18 -23.20 -12.72
N PRO A 84 -5.84 -24.13 -11.79
CA PRO A 84 -6.72 -24.44 -10.68
C PRO A 84 -7.00 -23.18 -9.85
N PRO A 85 -8.20 -23.05 -9.26
CA PRO A 85 -8.52 -21.94 -8.39
C PRO A 85 -7.50 -21.81 -7.26
N ASP A 86 -7.04 -20.59 -7.02
CA ASP A 86 -6.15 -20.29 -5.90
C ASP A 86 -6.93 -20.32 -4.58
N THR A 87 -6.85 -21.44 -3.88
CA THR A 87 -7.52 -21.68 -2.59
C THR A 87 -6.70 -21.22 -1.39
N THR A 88 -5.65 -20.41 -1.60
CA THR A 88 -4.84 -19.89 -0.49
C THR A 88 -5.71 -19.02 0.41
N PRO A 89 -5.85 -19.34 1.71
CA PRO A 89 -6.70 -18.58 2.61
C PRO A 89 -6.15 -17.18 2.84
N VAL A 90 -7.04 -16.21 3.03
CA VAL A 90 -6.67 -14.87 3.50
C VAL A 90 -6.22 -14.98 4.96
N PRO A 91 -5.01 -14.53 5.32
CA PRO A 91 -4.58 -14.48 6.71
C PRO A 91 -5.56 -13.66 7.57
N PRO A 92 -5.70 -13.97 8.88
CA PRO A 92 -6.54 -13.18 9.78
C PRO A 92 -6.19 -11.70 9.74
N ASN A 93 -7.19 -10.85 10.01
CA ASN A 93 -7.00 -9.41 10.05
C ASN A 93 -6.06 -9.03 11.21
N SER A 94 -4.86 -8.55 10.88
CA SER A 94 -3.83 -8.10 11.82
C SER A 94 -3.87 -6.60 12.10
N LEU A 95 -4.77 -5.82 11.47
CA LEU A 95 -4.74 -4.36 11.49
C LEU A 95 -4.68 -3.79 12.91
N HIS A 96 -5.50 -4.31 13.83
CA HIS A 96 -5.51 -3.82 15.21
C HIS A 96 -4.16 -4.05 15.90
N GLU A 97 -3.56 -5.22 15.72
CA GLU A 97 -2.25 -5.56 16.28
C GLU A 97 -1.15 -4.72 15.65
N ASP A 98 -1.20 -4.51 14.32
CA ASP A 98 -0.26 -3.69 13.58
C ASP A 98 -0.34 -2.20 13.98
N PHE A 99 -1.54 -1.64 14.17
CA PHE A 99 -1.71 -0.30 14.74
C PHE A 99 -1.24 -0.22 16.19
N GLY A 100 -1.43 -1.28 16.98
CA GLY A 100 -0.86 -1.38 18.34
C GLY A 100 0.67 -1.37 18.34
N LYS A 101 1.30 -2.11 17.42
CA LYS A 101 2.76 -2.08 17.21
C LYS A 101 3.23 -0.68 16.78
N LEU A 102 2.49 -0.03 15.88
CA LEU A 102 2.77 1.33 15.39
C LEU A 102 2.63 2.40 16.49
N PHE A 103 1.64 2.25 17.38
CA PHE A 103 1.49 3.10 18.55
C PHE A 103 2.60 2.86 19.56
N ALA A 104 2.97 1.60 19.82
CA ALA A 104 4.08 1.28 20.72
C ALA A 104 5.42 1.85 20.23
N SER A 105 5.62 1.94 18.90
CA SER A 105 6.85 2.49 18.32
C SER A 105 7.01 4.00 18.51
N THR A 106 5.94 4.75 18.79
CA THR A 106 6.03 6.20 19.04
C THR A 106 6.88 6.52 20.26
N LYS A 107 6.99 5.58 21.20
CA LYS A 107 7.84 5.68 22.40
C LYS A 107 9.34 5.62 22.08
N GLN A 108 9.71 5.17 20.87
CA GLN A 108 11.09 4.99 20.44
C GLN A 108 11.64 6.16 19.61
N GLY A 109 10.85 7.20 19.36
CA GLY A 109 11.26 8.48 18.75
C GLY A 109 11.61 8.43 17.24
N ASP A 110 12.35 7.42 16.79
CA ASP A 110 12.90 7.33 15.43
C ASP A 110 11.92 6.74 14.39
N THR A 111 10.71 6.39 14.81
CA THR A 111 9.70 5.77 13.93
C THR A 111 8.57 6.70 13.55
N THR A 112 8.53 7.92 14.09
CA THR A 112 7.45 8.90 13.92
C THR A 112 7.85 10.05 13.03
N ASP A 113 6.87 10.68 12.38
CA ASP A 113 7.02 11.80 11.45
C ASP A 113 6.49 13.13 12.00
N ALA A 114 6.02 13.16 13.25
CA ALA A 114 5.58 14.38 13.94
C ALA A 114 5.63 14.25 15.47
N PHE A 115 5.63 15.40 16.13
CA PHE A 115 5.50 15.50 17.58
C PHE A 115 4.77 16.77 18.01
N VAL A 116 4.34 16.81 19.29
CA VAL A 116 3.89 18.02 19.98
C VAL A 116 4.65 18.18 21.29
N ASN A 117 4.77 19.42 21.76
CA ASN A 117 5.34 19.77 23.05
C ASN A 117 4.23 20.26 24.00
N ILE A 118 3.90 19.47 25.01
CA ILE A 118 2.85 19.78 25.99
C ILE A 118 3.50 19.80 27.37
N ASN A 119 3.49 20.96 28.05
CA ASN A 119 4.11 21.15 29.37
C ASN A 119 5.59 20.69 29.45
N GLY A 120 6.35 20.86 28.37
CA GLY A 120 7.75 20.42 28.28
C GLY A 120 7.94 18.94 27.96
N GLU A 121 6.86 18.18 27.80
CA GLU A 121 6.89 16.79 27.35
C GLU A 121 6.73 16.71 25.83
N LYS A 122 7.67 16.03 25.18
CA LYS A 122 7.61 15.72 23.74
C LYS A 122 6.80 14.44 23.53
N ILE A 123 5.64 14.55 22.90
CA ILE A 123 4.80 13.41 22.52
C ILE A 123 4.91 13.21 21.01
N CYS A 124 5.47 12.07 20.60
CA CYS A 124 5.62 11.70 19.20
C CYS A 124 4.39 10.91 18.68
N PHE A 125 4.05 11.08 17.41
CA PHE A 125 2.94 10.35 16.76
C PHE A 125 3.13 10.28 15.24
N HIS A 126 2.26 9.50 14.59
CA HIS A 126 2.23 9.38 13.13
C HIS A 126 1.16 10.31 12.54
N ARG A 127 1.54 11.23 11.65
CA ARG A 127 0.63 12.21 11.02
C ARG A 127 -0.58 11.53 10.38
N ALA A 128 -0.35 10.41 9.68
CA ALA A 128 -1.39 9.65 9.00
C ALA A 128 -2.43 9.08 9.99
N VAL A 129 -1.98 8.59 11.14
CA VAL A 129 -2.87 7.99 12.16
C VAL A 129 -3.72 9.08 12.83
N LEU A 130 -3.11 10.19 13.25
CA LEU A 130 -3.84 11.28 13.90
C LEU A 130 -4.81 11.98 12.93
N SER A 131 -4.40 12.17 11.68
CA SER A 131 -5.26 12.73 10.61
C SER A 131 -6.49 11.86 10.33
N ALA A 132 -6.36 10.53 10.44
CA ALA A 132 -7.47 9.61 10.21
C ALA A 132 -8.55 9.69 11.30
N HIS A 133 -8.22 10.16 12.50
CA HIS A 133 -9.15 10.22 13.62
C HIS A 133 -10.25 11.28 13.42
N THR A 134 -9.90 12.50 13.00
CA THR A 134 -10.88 13.56 12.74
C THR A 134 -10.46 14.52 11.62
N LYS A 135 -11.46 15.10 10.92
CA LYS A 135 -11.23 16.10 9.86
C LYS A 135 -10.44 17.34 10.33
N PRO A 136 -10.68 17.91 11.53
CA PRO A 136 -9.87 19.01 12.04
C PRO A 136 -8.38 18.68 12.12
N PHE A 137 -8.01 17.49 12.60
CA PHE A 137 -6.62 17.05 12.61
C PHE A 137 -6.06 16.88 11.20
N ALA A 138 -6.80 16.24 10.29
CA ALA A 138 -6.37 16.13 8.90
C ALA A 138 -6.07 17.51 8.28
N ASN A 139 -6.95 18.48 8.48
CA ASN A 139 -6.78 19.83 7.94
C ASN A 139 -5.56 20.53 8.54
N ALA A 140 -5.41 20.51 9.87
CA ALA A 140 -4.29 21.11 10.59
C ALA A 140 -2.94 20.49 10.18
N ILE A 141 -2.89 19.16 10.07
CA ILE A 141 -1.67 18.43 9.72
C ILE A 141 -1.31 18.61 8.25
N SER A 142 -2.29 18.71 7.35
CA SER A 142 -2.04 18.87 5.91
C SER A 142 -1.40 20.20 5.53
N SER A 143 -1.62 21.25 6.33
CA SER A 143 -1.05 22.59 6.11
C SER A 143 0.30 22.81 6.79
N ALA A 144 0.67 21.94 7.74
CA ALA A 144 1.90 22.04 8.51
C ALA A 144 3.13 21.59 7.72
N LYS A 145 4.20 22.38 7.77
CA LYS A 145 5.47 22.14 7.06
C LYS A 145 6.58 21.56 7.94
N ASP A 146 6.48 21.76 9.24
CA ASP A 146 7.45 21.30 10.23
C ASP A 146 6.94 20.04 10.93
N ASP A 147 7.85 19.30 11.57
CA ASP A 147 7.51 18.08 12.34
C ASP A 147 6.92 18.42 13.72
N ASP A 148 7.21 19.62 14.25
CA ASP A 148 6.57 20.15 15.46
C ASP A 148 5.17 20.66 15.12
N MET A 149 4.16 19.92 15.57
CA MET A 149 2.74 20.17 15.32
C MET A 149 2.08 20.97 16.44
N SER A 150 2.84 21.46 17.43
CA SER A 150 2.27 22.11 18.62
C SER A 150 1.35 23.27 18.24
N GLU A 151 1.83 24.18 17.39
CA GLU A 151 1.03 25.33 16.95
C GLU A 151 -0.13 24.91 16.03
N ALA A 152 0.12 23.99 15.09
CA ALA A 152 -0.90 23.55 14.13
C ALA A 152 -2.09 22.85 14.83
N LEU A 153 -1.83 22.12 15.91
CA LEU A 153 -2.84 21.43 16.70
C LEU A 153 -3.38 22.28 17.87
N HIS A 154 -2.93 23.53 17.99
CA HIS A 154 -3.26 24.43 19.10
C HIS A 154 -3.00 23.78 20.48
N VAL A 155 -1.83 23.14 20.61
CA VAL A 155 -1.35 22.57 21.88
C VAL A 155 -0.03 23.23 22.27
N GLY A 156 0.19 23.42 23.55
CA GLY A 156 1.40 24.06 24.07
C GLY A 156 1.14 25.36 24.84
N PRO A 157 2.18 26.13 25.19
CA PRO A 157 2.11 27.19 26.21
C PRO A 157 1.25 28.40 25.80
N ASN A 158 0.98 28.58 24.50
CA ASN A 158 0.20 29.70 23.96
C ASN A 158 -1.29 29.39 23.82
N HIS A 159 -1.70 28.15 24.13
CA HIS A 159 -3.06 27.63 23.95
C HIS A 159 -3.67 27.23 25.30
N PRO A 160 -4.98 26.95 25.39
CA PRO A 160 -5.59 26.48 26.62
C PRO A 160 -4.81 25.30 27.23
N PRO A 161 -4.61 25.27 28.56
CA PRO A 161 -3.79 24.25 29.18
C PRO A 161 -4.36 22.86 28.91
N MET A 162 -3.48 21.96 28.48
CA MET A 162 -3.77 20.56 28.21
C MET A 162 -2.76 19.72 28.99
N GLU A 163 -3.25 18.69 29.67
CA GLU A 163 -2.36 17.70 30.28
C GLU A 163 -1.84 16.74 29.20
N PRO A 164 -0.55 16.33 29.24
CA PRO A 164 0.02 15.39 28.26
C PRO A 164 -0.82 14.12 28.05
N GLU A 165 -1.38 13.58 29.12
CA GLU A 165 -2.21 12.37 29.08
C GLU A 165 -3.55 12.58 28.37
N ALA A 166 -4.05 13.81 28.29
CA ALA A 166 -5.27 14.11 27.53
C ALA A 166 -5.05 14.07 26.01
N PHE A 167 -3.81 14.19 25.55
CA PHE A 167 -3.44 14.09 24.14
C PHE A 167 -3.16 12.64 23.70
N ARG A 168 -2.73 11.77 24.61
CA ARG A 168 -2.39 10.37 24.34
C ARG A 168 -3.63 9.51 24.11
#